data_AF-A0A7S4KBF4-F1
#
_entry.id   AF-A0A7S4KBF4-F1
#
_cell.length_a   1.000
_cell.length_b   1.000
_cell.length_c   1.000
_cell.angle_alpha   90.00
_cell.angle_beta   90.00
_cell.angle_gamma   90.00
#
_symmetry.space_group_name_H-M   'P 1'
#
loop_
_entity.id
_entity.type
_entity.pdbx_description
1 polymer ?
#
loop_
_entity_poly.entity_id
_entity_poly.type
_entity_poly.pdbx_seq_one_letter_code
_entity_poly.pdbx_strand_id
1 'polypeptide(L)'
;EKEKQKEKEGGKGGKNVRLLGCTLWGDIKEEEMDDARSCANDFRVVRLDSSPDAPKLAPENTKKMHKESVQFLEKEIKKAEENGEEVVILTHHCPVYNLACSHPNEMGPKAELKIHSFNCTDLQHLFRPPLRAWIYGHTHWFQDMEVKGVRVRSNPCGYPQEKHMEVIYDATRRLRI
;
A
#
# COMPACT_ATOMS: atom_id res chain seq x y z
N GLU A 1 -16.48 -57.89 18.93
CA GLU A 1 -17.14 -56.56 18.93
C GLU A 1 -16.66 -55.72 17.75
N LYS A 2 -17.47 -54.75 17.32
CA LYS A 2 -17.09 -53.70 16.36
C LYS A 2 -16.55 -52.51 17.13
N GLU A 3 -15.24 -52.25 17.08
CA GLU A 3 -14.69 -50.98 17.54
C GLU A 3 -14.57 -49.99 16.38
N LYS A 4 -15.46 -49.00 16.43
CA LYS A 4 -15.42 -47.75 15.66
C LYS A 4 -14.27 -46.90 16.18
N GLN A 5 -13.26 -46.63 15.36
CA GLN A 5 -12.43 -45.44 15.57
C GLN A 5 -13.10 -44.27 14.85
N LYS A 6 -13.63 -43.34 15.66
CA LYS A 6 -14.17 -42.05 15.23
C LYS A 6 -13.01 -41.19 14.70
N GLU A 7 -13.00 -40.93 13.41
CA GLU A 7 -12.32 -39.76 12.87
C GLU A 7 -12.96 -38.51 13.49
N LYS A 8 -12.21 -37.82 14.34
CA LYS A 8 -12.57 -36.49 14.80
C LYS A 8 -12.23 -35.52 13.66
N GLU A 9 -13.22 -35.24 12.81
CA GLU A 9 -13.25 -34.00 12.04
C GLU A 9 -13.39 -32.82 13.02
N GLY A 10 -12.24 -32.35 13.53
CA GLY A 10 -12.13 -31.16 14.35
C GLY A 10 -11.86 -29.95 13.47
N GLY A 11 -12.91 -29.42 12.83
CA GLY A 11 -12.85 -28.21 12.03
C GLY A 11 -12.30 -27.02 12.82
N LYS A 12 -11.10 -26.57 12.44
CA LYS A 12 -10.66 -25.17 12.48
C LYS A 12 -9.99 -24.85 11.15
N GLY A 13 -10.79 -24.87 10.08
CA GLY A 13 -10.39 -24.37 8.76
C GLY A 13 -10.29 -22.85 8.80
N GLY A 14 -9.29 -22.30 9.50
CA GLY A 14 -8.89 -20.92 9.28
C GLY A 14 -8.38 -20.83 7.85
N LYS A 15 -8.96 -19.94 7.05
CA LYS A 15 -8.44 -19.69 5.69
C LYS A 15 -6.97 -19.29 5.81
N ASN A 16 -6.12 -19.89 4.99
CA ASN A 16 -4.70 -19.54 4.95
C ASN A 16 -4.58 -18.12 4.36
N VAL A 17 -3.82 -17.24 5.01
CA VAL A 17 -3.67 -15.83 4.60
C VAL A 17 -2.23 -15.58 4.18
N ARG A 18 -2.03 -15.08 2.96
CA ARG A 18 -0.76 -14.59 2.44
C ARG A 18 -0.64 -13.08 2.68
N LEU A 19 0.41 -12.71 3.41
CA LEU A 19 0.81 -11.31 3.56
C LEU A 19 1.84 -10.96 2.48
N LEU A 20 1.55 -9.93 1.69
CA LEU A 20 2.45 -9.38 0.68
C LEU A 20 2.88 -7.98 1.09
N GLY A 21 4.16 -7.67 0.91
CA GLY A 21 4.71 -6.37 1.29
C GLY A 21 5.70 -5.84 0.26
N CYS A 22 5.58 -4.56 -0.08
CA CYS A 22 6.57 -3.84 -0.89
C CYS A 22 6.47 -2.33 -0.62
N THR A 23 7.50 -1.55 -0.95
CA THR A 23 7.42 -0.07 -0.83
C THR A 23 6.38 0.53 -1.79
N LEU A 24 6.10 -0.18 -2.87
CA LEU A 24 5.30 0.20 -4.02
C LEU A 24 5.88 1.34 -4.86
N TRP A 25 6.38 2.43 -4.26
CA TRP A 25 6.75 3.67 -4.96
C TRP A 25 5.63 4.22 -5.88
N GLY A 26 5.75 5.47 -6.32
CA GLY A 26 4.78 6.04 -7.27
C GLY A 26 5.08 5.66 -8.73
N ASP A 27 4.04 5.41 -9.53
CA ASP A 27 4.14 5.42 -11.00
C ASP A 27 4.16 6.86 -11.52
N ILE A 28 5.30 7.53 -11.33
CA ILE A 28 5.44 8.96 -11.61
C ILE A 28 5.19 9.22 -13.11
N LYS A 29 4.23 10.09 -13.43
CA LYS A 29 3.95 10.48 -14.81
C LYS A 29 5.09 11.33 -15.36
N GLU A 30 5.32 11.27 -16.67
CA GLU A 30 6.44 11.98 -17.30
C GLU A 30 6.36 13.50 -17.07
N GLU A 31 5.15 14.06 -17.13
CA GLU A 31 4.90 15.47 -16.86
C GLU A 31 5.15 15.90 -15.40
N GLU A 32 5.21 14.95 -14.46
CA GLU A 32 5.46 15.21 -13.04
C GLU A 32 6.92 14.93 -12.63
N MET A 33 7.78 14.45 -13.52
CA MET A 33 9.14 13.99 -13.18
C MET A 33 10.03 15.10 -12.60
N ASP A 34 10.06 16.26 -13.24
CA ASP A 34 10.89 17.39 -12.80
C ASP A 34 10.38 17.99 -11.49
N ASP A 35 9.05 18.08 -11.35
CA ASP A 35 8.43 18.54 -10.11
C ASP A 35 8.67 17.52 -8.98
N ALA A 36 8.58 16.21 -9.25
CA ALA A 36 8.90 15.15 -8.30
C ALA A 36 10.35 15.27 -7.83
N ARG A 37 11.30 15.37 -8.77
CA ARG A 37 12.73 15.50 -8.48
C ARG A 37 13.04 16.70 -7.59
N SER A 38 12.36 17.83 -7.79
CA SER A 38 12.62 19.08 -7.08
C SER A 38 11.90 19.17 -5.73
N CYS A 39 10.70 18.59 -5.61
CA CYS A 39 9.85 18.75 -4.43
C CYS A 39 10.00 17.62 -3.41
N ALA A 40 10.21 16.38 -3.83
CA ALA A 40 10.26 15.23 -2.92
C ALA A 40 11.63 15.12 -2.23
N ASN A 41 11.60 15.05 -0.89
CA ASN A 41 12.81 14.95 -0.08
C ASN A 41 13.61 13.69 -0.41
N ASP A 42 12.93 12.59 -0.75
CA ASP A 42 13.54 11.31 -1.12
C ASP A 42 14.64 11.48 -2.17
N PHE A 43 14.38 12.21 -3.25
CA PHE A 43 15.37 12.42 -4.32
C PHE A 43 16.51 13.39 -3.94
N ARG A 44 16.35 14.13 -2.84
CA ARG A 44 17.40 15.01 -2.31
C ARG A 44 18.35 14.30 -1.37
N VAL A 45 17.85 13.37 -0.54
CA VAL A 45 18.58 12.79 0.59
C VAL A 45 18.85 11.28 0.47
N VAL A 46 18.01 10.53 -0.23
CA VAL A 46 18.14 9.07 -0.34
C VAL A 46 19.13 8.72 -1.44
N ARG A 47 19.94 7.69 -1.18
CA ARG A 47 20.88 7.10 -2.15
C ARG A 47 20.47 5.68 -2.48
N LEU A 48 20.85 5.22 -3.67
CA LEU A 48 20.51 3.87 -4.15
C LEU A 48 21.20 2.76 -3.34
N ASP A 49 22.30 3.07 -2.66
CA ASP A 49 23.00 2.17 -1.76
C ASP A 49 23.63 2.94 -0.59
N SER A 50 24.23 2.20 0.34
CA SER A 50 24.80 2.75 1.59
C SER A 50 26.12 3.50 1.42
N SER A 51 26.73 3.46 0.23
CA SER A 51 27.98 4.14 -0.08
C SER A 51 27.77 5.66 -0.13
N PRO A 52 28.69 6.46 0.45
CA PRO A 52 28.65 7.92 0.31
C PRO A 52 28.67 8.41 -1.14
N ASP A 53 29.28 7.64 -2.04
CA ASP A 53 29.45 7.96 -3.46
C ASP A 53 28.32 7.40 -4.33
N ALA A 54 27.38 6.65 -3.74
CA ALA A 54 26.25 6.09 -4.45
C ALA A 54 25.42 7.19 -5.13
N PRO A 55 24.91 6.95 -6.36
CA PRO A 55 23.97 7.87 -6.98
C PRO A 55 22.76 8.11 -6.07
N LYS A 56 22.28 9.36 -6.07
CA LYS A 56 21.02 9.67 -5.40
C LYS A 56 19.86 8.93 -6.07
N LEU A 57 18.85 8.61 -5.28
CA LEU A 57 17.59 8.13 -5.80
C LEU A 57 17.01 9.18 -6.75
N ALA A 58 16.49 8.75 -7.89
CA ALA A 58 15.81 9.60 -8.87
C ALA A 58 14.39 9.09 -9.17
N PRO A 59 13.49 9.97 -9.66
CA PRO A 59 12.12 9.60 -10.05
C PRO A 59 12.05 8.38 -10.99
N GLU A 60 13.00 8.27 -11.93
CA GLU A 60 13.07 7.15 -12.87
C GLU A 60 13.35 5.83 -12.15
N ASN A 61 14.14 5.86 -11.07
CA ASN A 61 14.42 4.68 -10.26
C ASN A 61 13.14 4.21 -9.57
N THR A 62 12.40 5.13 -8.92
CA THR A 62 11.19 4.78 -8.19
C THR A 62 10.08 4.31 -9.12
N LYS A 63 9.94 4.92 -10.31
CA LYS A 63 9.02 4.43 -11.35
C LYS A 63 9.37 3.02 -11.82
N LYS A 64 10.66 2.72 -11.97
CA LYS A 64 11.10 1.35 -12.30
C LYS A 64 10.78 0.37 -11.17
N MET A 65 11.12 0.72 -9.93
CA MET A 65 10.82 -0.10 -8.74
C MET A 65 9.31 -0.30 -8.54
N HIS A 66 8.49 0.68 -8.96
CA HIS A 66 7.04 0.55 -8.97
C HIS A 66 6.57 -0.56 -9.89
N LYS A 67 7.03 -0.56 -11.15
CA LYS A 67 6.70 -1.61 -12.12
C LYS A 67 7.11 -3.00 -11.62
N GLU A 68 8.30 -3.10 -11.03
CA GLU A 68 8.79 -4.35 -10.42
C GLU A 68 7.90 -4.80 -9.26
N SER A 69 7.45 -3.86 -8.41
CA SER A 69 6.53 -4.14 -7.30
C SER A 69 5.16 -4.62 -7.78
N VAL A 70 4.58 -3.98 -8.80
CA VAL A 70 3.29 -4.40 -9.38
C VAL A 70 3.39 -5.79 -9.97
N GLN A 71 4.44 -6.09 -10.75
CA GLN A 71 4.67 -7.42 -11.30
C GLN A 71 4.82 -8.49 -10.22
N PHE A 72 5.51 -8.16 -9.11
CA PHE A 72 5.60 -9.03 -7.95
C PHE A 72 4.22 -9.30 -7.34
N LEU A 73 3.42 -8.25 -7.11
CA LEU A 73 2.07 -8.38 -6.54
C LEU A 73 1.16 -9.23 -7.44
N GLU A 74 1.12 -8.96 -8.74
CA GLU A 74 0.32 -9.75 -9.70
C GLU A 74 0.68 -11.25 -9.65
N LYS A 75 1.98 -11.55 -9.67
CA LYS A 75 2.49 -12.92 -9.60
C LYS A 75 2.10 -13.61 -8.30
N GLU A 76 2.24 -12.94 -7.16
CA GLU A 76 1.96 -13.53 -5.86
C GLU A 76 0.45 -13.64 -5.57
N ILE A 77 -0.37 -12.71 -6.05
CA ILE A 77 -1.84 -12.82 -6.02
C ILE A 77 -2.29 -14.06 -6.80
N LYS A 78 -1.74 -14.28 -8.00
CA LYS A 78 -2.06 -15.46 -8.82
C LYS A 78 -1.70 -16.76 -8.10
N LYS A 79 -0.51 -16.83 -7.48
CA LYS A 79 -0.10 -18.01 -6.70
C LYS A 79 -1.01 -18.25 -5.49
N ALA A 80 -1.44 -17.19 -4.81
CA ALA A 80 -2.37 -17.31 -3.70
C ALA A 80 -3.73 -17.84 -4.16
N GLU A 81 -4.20 -17.40 -5.33
CA GLU A 81 -5.44 -17.91 -5.96
C GLU A 81 -5.34 -19.42 -6.24
N GLU A 82 -4.23 -19.86 -6.86
CA GLU A 82 -3.96 -21.28 -7.14
C GLU A 82 -3.90 -22.14 -5.85
N ASN A 83 -3.44 -21.56 -4.75
CA ASN A 83 -3.32 -22.24 -3.45
C ASN A 83 -4.59 -22.16 -2.58
N GLY A 84 -5.63 -21.43 -3.02
CA GLY A 84 -6.83 -21.18 -2.21
C GLY A 84 -6.58 -20.33 -0.95
N GLU A 85 -5.59 -19.44 -1.01
CA GLU A 85 -5.22 -18.51 0.06
C GLU A 85 -5.95 -17.17 -0.09
N GLU A 86 -6.21 -16.47 1.01
CA GLU A 86 -6.63 -15.06 1.00
C GLU A 86 -5.40 -14.14 1.05
N VAL A 87 -5.49 -12.96 0.42
CA VAL A 87 -4.35 -12.04 0.32
C VAL A 87 -4.60 -10.75 1.09
N VAL A 88 -3.59 -10.30 1.82
CA VAL A 88 -3.48 -8.95 2.38
C VAL A 88 -2.19 -8.30 1.89
N ILE A 89 -2.29 -7.09 1.37
CA ILE A 89 -1.14 -6.33 0.86
C ILE A 89 -0.81 -5.17 1.81
N LEU A 90 0.47 -4.96 2.06
CA LEU A 90 1.04 -3.87 2.84
C LEU A 90 1.96 -3.04 1.95
N THR A 91 1.70 -1.75 1.80
CA THR A 91 2.57 -0.84 1.02
C THR A 91 2.89 0.45 1.74
N HIS A 92 3.90 1.17 1.28
CA HIS A 92 4.10 2.55 1.73
C HIS A 92 3.13 3.50 0.99
N HIS A 93 3.17 3.48 -0.34
CA HIS A 93 2.34 4.37 -1.18
C HIS A 93 0.91 3.86 -1.34
N CYS A 94 0.00 4.79 -1.64
CA CYS A 94 -1.44 4.52 -1.79
C CYS A 94 -1.76 3.82 -3.12
N PRO A 95 -2.55 2.71 -3.11
CA PRO A 95 -2.88 1.93 -4.31
C PRO A 95 -4.16 2.41 -5.03
N VAL A 96 -4.75 3.52 -4.58
CA VAL A 96 -5.90 4.13 -5.24
C VAL A 96 -5.62 5.58 -5.55
N TYR A 97 -6.08 6.01 -6.72
CA TYR A 97 -6.11 7.40 -7.11
C TYR A 97 -7.37 8.04 -6.52
N ASN A 98 -7.24 8.75 -5.39
CA ASN A 98 -8.32 9.49 -4.78
C ASN A 98 -7.78 10.81 -4.22
N LEU A 99 -8.42 11.92 -4.61
CA LEU A 99 -8.07 13.26 -4.12
C LEU A 99 -8.23 13.38 -2.59
N ALA A 100 -9.06 12.54 -1.97
CA ALA A 100 -9.19 12.46 -0.51
C ALA A 100 -8.01 11.76 0.20
N CYS A 101 -7.05 11.21 -0.56
CA CYS A 101 -5.83 10.62 -0.03
C CYS A 101 -4.70 11.62 0.24
N SER A 102 -4.95 12.92 0.09
CA SER A 102 -4.02 13.96 0.49
C SER A 102 -4.62 14.81 1.61
N HIS A 103 -3.77 15.39 2.45
CA HIS A 103 -4.22 16.20 3.58
C HIS A 103 -5.06 17.40 3.06
N PRO A 104 -6.20 17.76 3.67
CA PRO A 104 -7.09 18.84 3.17
C PRO A 104 -6.41 20.22 3.06
N ASN A 105 -5.40 20.51 3.88
CA ASN A 105 -4.63 21.75 3.77
C ASN A 105 -3.60 21.74 2.63
N GLU A 106 -3.32 20.59 2.02
CA GLU A 106 -2.67 20.48 0.70
C GLU A 106 -3.70 20.54 -0.43
N MET A 107 -4.96 20.87 -0.15
CA MET A 107 -6.05 21.08 -1.12
C MET A 107 -6.58 22.51 -1.04
N GLY A 108 -5.71 23.48 -0.72
CA GLY A 108 -6.03 24.88 -0.97
C GLY A 108 -6.21 25.12 -2.48
N PRO A 109 -6.96 26.15 -2.91
CA PRO A 109 -7.21 26.46 -4.33
C PRO A 109 -5.94 26.78 -5.18
N LYS A 110 -4.75 26.64 -4.60
CA LYS A 110 -3.42 26.78 -5.22
C LYS A 110 -2.54 25.53 -5.10
N ALA A 111 -3.01 24.49 -4.43
CA ALA A 111 -2.26 23.26 -4.27
C ALA A 111 -2.66 22.30 -5.40
N GLU A 112 -2.26 22.67 -6.62
CA GLU A 112 -2.02 21.65 -7.62
C GLU A 112 -0.86 20.80 -7.07
N LEU A 113 -1.18 19.63 -6.54
CA LEU A 113 -0.18 18.64 -6.15
C LEU A 113 0.55 18.23 -7.44
N LYS A 114 1.62 18.97 -7.76
CA LYS A 114 2.49 18.80 -8.93
C LYS A 114 3.12 17.40 -9.06
N ILE A 115 2.93 16.55 -8.05
CA ILE A 115 3.55 15.23 -7.90
C ILE A 115 2.53 14.16 -7.45
N HIS A 116 1.25 14.31 -7.82
CA HIS A 116 0.20 13.40 -7.36
C HIS A 116 0.51 11.91 -7.67
N SER A 117 1.08 11.62 -8.84
CA SER A 117 1.44 10.26 -9.25
C SER A 117 2.62 9.66 -8.46
N PHE A 118 3.42 10.51 -7.81
CA PHE A 118 4.40 10.05 -6.82
C PHE A 118 3.71 9.54 -5.55
N ASN A 119 2.65 10.20 -5.09
CA ASN A 119 2.00 9.88 -3.82
C ASN A 119 1.02 8.69 -3.91
N CYS A 120 0.29 8.60 -5.03
CA CYS A 120 -0.78 7.62 -5.23
C CYS A 120 -0.74 7.04 -6.65
N THR A 121 -1.06 5.76 -6.80
CA THR A 121 -1.18 5.10 -8.11
C THR A 121 -2.48 4.31 -8.18
N ASP A 122 -3.15 4.29 -9.34
CA ASP A 122 -4.39 3.52 -9.50
C ASP A 122 -4.10 2.04 -9.79
N LEU A 123 -4.21 1.19 -8.76
CA LEU A 123 -4.04 -0.26 -8.85
C LEU A 123 -5.35 -1.02 -8.63
N GLN A 124 -6.50 -0.36 -8.83
CA GLN A 124 -7.83 -0.97 -8.66
C GLN A 124 -8.12 -2.12 -9.66
N HIS A 125 -7.25 -2.34 -10.65
CA HIS A 125 -7.32 -3.52 -11.51
C HIS A 125 -6.91 -4.81 -10.78
N LEU A 126 -6.15 -4.69 -9.67
CA LEU A 126 -5.79 -5.81 -8.79
C LEU A 126 -6.87 -6.11 -7.75
N PHE A 127 -7.92 -5.27 -7.64
CA PHE A 127 -8.91 -5.36 -6.57
C PHE A 127 -9.98 -6.39 -6.92
N ARG A 128 -9.63 -7.65 -6.70
CA ARG A 128 -10.48 -8.83 -6.89
C ARG A 128 -10.02 -9.96 -5.98
N PRO A 129 -10.87 -10.94 -5.66
CA PRO A 129 -10.43 -12.14 -4.96
C PRO A 129 -9.18 -12.76 -5.63
N PRO A 130 -8.22 -13.29 -4.85
CA PRO A 130 -8.26 -13.51 -3.40
C PRO A 130 -7.88 -12.30 -2.52
N LEU A 131 -7.65 -11.12 -3.09
CA LEU A 131 -7.31 -9.92 -2.32
C LEU A 131 -8.47 -9.51 -1.41
N ARG A 132 -8.19 -9.35 -0.11
CA ARG A 132 -9.18 -8.95 0.90
C ARG A 132 -8.92 -7.58 1.49
N ALA A 133 -7.65 -7.23 1.69
CA ALA A 133 -7.29 -5.94 2.24
C ALA A 133 -5.98 -5.40 1.66
N TRP A 134 -5.91 -4.07 1.56
CA TRP A 134 -4.70 -3.34 1.21
C TRP A 134 -4.47 -2.23 2.24
N ILE A 135 -3.37 -2.33 2.98
CA ILE A 135 -3.01 -1.36 4.02
C ILE A 135 -1.82 -0.53 3.52
N TYR A 136 -1.90 0.79 3.65
CA TYR A 136 -0.87 1.70 3.14
C TYR A 136 -0.51 2.82 4.13
N GLY A 137 0.54 3.59 3.83
CA GLY A 137 1.00 4.74 4.61
C GLY A 137 1.05 6.02 3.77
N HIS A 138 2.18 6.74 3.85
CA HIS A 138 2.62 7.89 3.03
C HIS A 138 1.76 9.17 3.06
N THR A 139 0.45 9.04 3.05
CA THR A 139 -0.52 10.13 2.89
C THR A 139 -0.74 10.99 4.12
N HIS A 140 -0.27 10.53 5.29
CA HIS A 140 -0.42 11.21 6.58
C HIS A 140 -1.89 11.51 6.96
N TRP A 141 -2.83 10.82 6.31
CA TRP A 141 -4.25 10.97 6.52
C TRP A 141 -4.88 9.60 6.77
N PHE A 142 -5.68 9.49 7.83
CA PHE A 142 -6.38 8.25 8.13
C PHE A 142 -7.62 8.08 7.23
N GLN A 143 -7.69 6.93 6.56
CA GLN A 143 -8.80 6.47 5.75
C GLN A 143 -9.02 4.97 5.96
N ASP A 144 -10.29 4.57 5.95
CA ASP A 144 -10.73 3.18 5.98
C ASP A 144 -11.96 3.09 5.06
N MET A 145 -11.79 2.45 3.92
CA MET A 145 -12.80 2.38 2.87
C MET A 145 -12.84 0.99 2.24
N GLU A 146 -13.92 0.70 1.53
CA GLU A 146 -14.06 -0.52 0.73
C GLU A 146 -14.16 -0.14 -0.74
N VAL A 147 -13.29 -0.71 -1.58
CA VAL A 147 -13.23 -0.45 -3.01
C VAL A 147 -13.25 -1.79 -3.73
N LYS A 148 -14.28 -2.03 -4.55
CA LYS A 148 -14.49 -3.30 -5.29
C LYS A 148 -14.41 -4.55 -4.38
N GLY A 149 -14.93 -4.46 -3.16
CA GLY A 149 -14.92 -5.56 -2.18
C GLY A 149 -13.56 -5.82 -1.50
N VAL A 150 -12.57 -4.95 -1.73
CA VAL A 150 -11.28 -4.94 -1.03
C VAL A 150 -11.29 -3.82 0.00
N ARG A 151 -10.94 -4.13 1.25
CA ARG A 151 -10.79 -3.10 2.28
C ARG A 151 -9.47 -2.37 2.13
N VAL A 152 -9.51 -1.08 1.90
CA VAL A 152 -8.33 -0.22 1.72
C VAL A 152 -8.21 0.70 2.93
N ARG A 153 -7.12 0.58 3.69
CA ARG A 153 -6.93 1.33 4.95
C ARG A 153 -5.55 1.98 5.01
N SER A 154 -5.48 3.24 5.37
CA SER A 154 -4.21 3.88 5.68
C SER A 154 -3.86 3.70 7.16
N ASN A 155 -2.60 3.48 7.49
CA ASN A 155 -2.09 3.49 8.87
C ASN A 155 -0.85 4.38 8.98
N PRO A 156 -0.97 5.70 8.72
CA PRO A 156 0.17 6.61 8.81
C PRO A 156 0.55 6.89 10.27
N CYS A 157 1.85 7.02 10.54
CA CYS A 157 2.30 7.59 11.81
C CYS A 157 2.13 9.12 11.84
N GLY A 158 2.30 9.78 10.69
CA GLY A 158 2.34 11.25 10.56
C GLY A 158 3.53 11.90 11.26
N TYR A 159 3.64 13.23 11.10
CA TYR A 159 4.63 14.05 11.81
C TYR A 159 4.05 14.61 13.12
N PRO A 160 4.89 14.86 14.16
CA PRO A 160 4.43 15.41 15.43
C PRO A 160 3.64 16.72 15.34
N GLN A 161 3.87 17.50 14.28
CA GLN A 161 3.19 18.78 14.03
C GLN A 161 1.86 18.63 13.29
N GLU A 162 1.58 17.45 12.72
CA GLU A 162 0.33 17.16 12.04
C GLU A 162 -0.76 16.89 13.08
N LYS A 163 -1.77 17.76 13.10
CA LYS A 163 -2.94 17.57 13.97
C LYS A 163 -3.82 16.48 13.36
N HIS A 164 -3.57 15.22 13.72
CA HIS A 164 -4.55 14.17 13.50
C HIS A 164 -5.71 14.43 14.47
N MET A 165 -6.86 14.86 13.95
CA MET A 165 -8.11 14.86 14.70
C MET A 165 -8.36 13.44 15.18
N GLU A 166 -8.09 13.20 16.47
CA GLU A 166 -8.37 11.99 17.26
C GLU A 166 -8.87 10.77 16.46
N VAL A 167 -7.98 10.13 15.70
CA VAL A 167 -8.21 8.74 15.30
C VAL A 167 -7.36 7.90 16.22
N ILE A 168 -8.00 7.47 17.30
CA ILE A 168 -7.52 6.54 18.31
C ILE A 168 -6.66 5.48 17.62
N TYR A 169 -5.35 5.50 17.92
CA TYR A 169 -4.47 4.36 17.75
C TYR A 169 -5.03 3.24 18.63
N ASP A 170 -6.00 2.50 18.10
CA ASP A 170 -6.56 1.34 18.75
C ASP A 170 -5.89 0.09 18.17
N ALA A 171 -4.77 -0.30 18.77
CA ALA A 171 -4.10 -1.57 18.47
C ALA A 171 -5.01 -2.80 18.69
N THR A 172 -6.18 -2.63 19.28
CA THR A 172 -7.18 -3.68 19.51
C THR A 172 -8.30 -3.72 18.47
N ARG A 173 -8.41 -2.73 17.57
CA ARG A 173 -9.30 -2.78 16.39
C ARG A 173 -8.74 -3.77 15.37
N ARG A 174 -9.00 -5.05 15.63
CA ARG A 174 -8.74 -6.16 14.72
C ARG A 174 -9.33 -5.83 13.35
N LEU A 175 -8.50 -5.89 12.32
CA LEU A 175 -9.02 -5.98 10.96
C LEU A 175 -9.85 -7.26 10.90
N ARG A 176 -11.17 -7.12 10.76
CA ARG A 176 -12.03 -8.26 10.39
C ARG A 176 -11.89 -8.39 8.88
N ILE A 177 -11.19 -9.44 8.46
CA ILE A 177 -11.06 -9.91 7.08
C ILE A 177 -12.12 -10.98 6.86
#